data_AF-A0A2K2U0U2-F1
#
_entry.id   AF-A0A2K2U0U2-F1
#
_cell.length_a   1.000
_cell.length_b   1.000
_cell.length_c   1.000
_cell.angle_alpha   90.00
_cell.angle_beta   90.00
_cell.angle_gamma   90.00
#
_symmetry.space_group_name_H-M   'P 1'
#
loop_
_entity.id
_entity.type
_entity.pdbx_description
1 polymer ?
#
loop_
_entity_poly.entity_id
_entity_poly.type
_entity_poly.pdbx_seq_one_letter_code
_entity_poly.pdbx_strand_id
1 'polypeptide(L)'
;MIKHVWIILLCILVLTAVPVKTLAADENGNTAEFEKHGDAIMEILSQESCQAGNISTGIIMNSDQEVRQFADFFYKRYYYGCSPLTVYYVTYSDKPGQFALGIRAEAPQEAARQQKTVKNKFAEVACGLLSKTEYGKALEIYQWVYDNYEYDYSYINNNVYSAFQTGKTACNGYTRMFQGLCSAAGLTCEVVVDGNHAWNRVVIDGQWRYVDVTWNKNISENRWLFVTKEEMDRSHNPQGV
;
A
#
# COMPACT_ATOMS: atom_id res chain seq x y z
N MET A 1 -9.10 59.50 21.41
CA MET A 1 -10.03 58.42 21.03
C MET A 1 -9.33 57.52 20.03
N ILE A 2 -8.81 56.38 20.48
CA ILE A 2 -8.18 55.38 19.60
C ILE A 2 -9.28 54.41 19.20
N LYS A 3 -9.64 54.36 17.92
CA LYS A 3 -10.57 53.36 17.39
C LYS A 3 -9.84 52.02 17.33
N HIS A 4 -10.24 51.06 18.16
CA HIS A 4 -9.82 49.68 18.00
C HIS A 4 -10.45 49.11 16.73
N VAL A 5 -9.64 48.98 15.69
CA VAL A 5 -9.97 48.21 14.48
C VAL A 5 -9.79 46.75 14.85
N TRP A 6 -10.89 46.03 15.00
CA TRP A 6 -10.89 44.57 15.07
C TRP A 6 -10.60 44.05 13.66
N ILE A 7 -9.33 43.78 13.34
CA ILE A 7 -8.97 43.03 12.14
C ILE A 7 -9.39 41.58 12.42
N ILE A 8 -10.55 41.18 11.90
CA ILE A 8 -10.89 39.76 11.78
C ILE A 8 -9.93 39.19 10.73
N LEU A 9 -8.86 38.54 11.19
CA LEU A 9 -7.99 37.76 10.30
C LEU A 9 -8.83 36.60 9.74
N LEU A 10 -9.20 36.72 8.47
CA LEU A 10 -9.83 35.63 7.73
C LEU A 10 -8.76 34.54 7.53
N CYS A 11 -8.84 33.43 8.27
CA CYS A 11 -7.95 32.29 8.01
C CYS A 11 -8.29 31.71 6.63
N ILE A 12 -7.32 31.76 5.70
CA ILE A 12 -7.47 31.14 4.39
C ILE A 12 -7.14 29.65 4.54
N LEU A 13 -8.05 28.81 4.06
CA LEU A 13 -7.91 27.37 4.05
C LEU A 13 -7.74 26.89 2.60
N VAL A 14 -6.65 26.15 2.34
CA VAL A 14 -6.42 25.53 1.04
C VAL A 14 -6.40 24.01 1.22
N LEU A 15 -7.31 23.33 0.54
CA LEU A 15 -7.38 21.87 0.47
C LEU A 15 -6.71 21.40 -0.82
N THR A 16 -5.74 20.50 -0.70
CA THR A 16 -5.01 19.93 -1.85
C THR A 16 -5.11 18.41 -1.84
N ALA A 17 -5.74 17.82 -2.86
CA ALA A 17 -5.75 16.38 -3.06
C ALA A 17 -4.39 15.89 -3.61
N VAL A 18 -3.92 14.74 -3.13
CA VAL A 18 -2.67 14.13 -3.57
C VAL A 18 -2.98 13.01 -4.58
N PRO A 19 -2.56 13.14 -5.85
CA PRO A 19 -2.80 12.11 -6.85
C PRO A 19 -1.97 10.86 -6.58
N VAL A 20 -2.48 9.69 -6.97
CA VAL A 20 -1.86 8.36 -6.77
C VAL A 20 -0.48 8.22 -7.45
N LYS A 21 -0.15 9.07 -8.43
CA LYS A 21 1.18 9.08 -9.09
C LYS A 21 2.12 10.08 -8.42
N THR A 22 2.78 9.72 -7.32
CA THR A 22 3.86 10.57 -6.81
C THR A 22 5.06 9.79 -6.24
N LEU A 23 6.12 9.80 -7.04
CA LEU A 23 7.56 9.73 -6.71
C LEU A 23 8.19 8.38 -6.33
N ALA A 24 9.50 8.31 -6.56
CA ALA A 24 10.37 7.15 -6.36
C ALA A 24 10.52 6.84 -4.87
N ALA A 25 10.67 5.55 -4.55
CA ALA A 25 10.84 5.06 -3.19
C ALA A 25 11.99 5.78 -2.49
N ASP A 26 11.70 6.38 -1.34
CA ASP A 26 12.74 6.68 -0.37
C ASP A 26 13.04 5.39 0.39
N GLU A 27 14.29 4.95 0.32
CA GLU A 27 14.78 3.72 0.96
C GLU A 27 15.08 3.96 2.45
N ASN A 28 15.02 5.22 2.93
CA ASN A 28 15.39 5.59 4.29
C ASN A 28 14.48 6.70 4.86
N GLY A 29 13.27 6.35 5.32
CA GLY A 29 12.53 7.26 6.20
C GLY A 29 11.08 6.88 6.44
N ASN A 30 10.78 6.47 7.68
CA ASN A 30 9.45 6.51 8.29
C ASN A 30 8.39 5.45 7.95
N THR A 31 8.74 4.29 7.40
CA THR A 31 7.76 3.19 7.15
C THR A 31 6.92 2.85 8.40
N ALA A 32 7.54 2.65 9.56
CA ALA A 32 6.83 2.33 10.79
C ALA A 32 5.93 3.47 11.30
N GLU A 33 6.29 4.73 11.03
CA GLU A 33 5.45 5.88 11.36
C GLU A 33 4.26 5.98 10.41
N PHE A 34 4.48 5.77 9.12
CA PHE A 34 3.41 5.75 8.13
C PHE A 34 2.44 4.58 8.32
N GLU A 35 2.91 3.43 8.80
CA GLU A 35 2.03 2.35 9.26
C GLU A 35 1.13 2.79 10.40
N LYS A 36 1.67 3.48 11.41
CA LYS A 36 0.89 4.03 12.52
C LYS A 36 -0.13 5.07 12.03
N HIS A 37 0.24 5.94 11.10
CA HIS A 37 -0.69 6.88 10.47
C HIS A 37 -1.81 6.15 9.72
N GLY A 38 -1.47 5.12 8.95
CA GLY A 38 -2.46 4.26 8.29
C GLY A 38 -3.42 3.61 9.28
N ASP A 39 -2.89 3.04 10.37
CA ASP A 39 -3.70 2.39 11.41
C ASP A 39 -4.63 3.38 12.11
N ALA A 40 -4.14 4.57 12.47
CA ALA A 40 -4.95 5.63 13.06
C ALA A 40 -6.07 6.11 12.12
N ILE A 41 -5.77 6.24 10.82
CA ILE A 41 -6.79 6.55 9.82
C ILE A 41 -7.86 5.45 9.77
N MET A 42 -7.47 4.18 9.70
CA MET A 42 -8.43 3.07 9.64
C MET A 42 -9.29 2.99 10.91
N GLU A 43 -8.72 3.31 12.07
CA GLU A 43 -9.48 3.43 13.32
C GLU A 43 -10.54 4.52 13.23
N ILE A 44 -10.20 5.72 12.76
CA ILE A 44 -11.15 6.82 12.54
C ILE A 44 -12.25 6.40 11.56
N LEU A 45 -11.88 5.83 10.41
CA LEU A 45 -12.84 5.39 9.38
C LEU A 45 -13.79 4.29 9.88
N SER A 46 -13.37 3.50 10.89
CA SER A 46 -14.19 2.42 11.45
C SER A 46 -15.26 2.90 12.44
N GLN A 47 -15.17 4.14 12.93
CA GLN A 47 -16.11 4.66 13.92
C GLN A 47 -17.51 4.84 13.31
N GLU A 48 -18.55 4.45 14.05
CA GLU A 48 -19.95 4.63 13.60
C GLU A 48 -20.32 6.11 13.39
N SER A 49 -19.65 7.02 14.11
CA SER A 49 -19.81 8.46 13.98
C SER A 49 -19.18 9.04 12.70
N CYS A 50 -18.24 8.35 12.07
CA CYS A 50 -17.51 8.84 10.90
C CYS A 50 -18.42 8.90 9.67
N GLN A 51 -18.65 10.09 9.11
CA GLN A 51 -19.51 10.26 7.93
C GLN A 51 -18.70 10.34 6.63
N ALA A 52 -19.34 10.03 5.51
CA ALA A 52 -18.77 10.22 4.18
C ALA A 52 -18.41 11.69 3.91
N GLY A 53 -17.38 11.92 3.10
CA GLY A 53 -16.86 13.25 2.77
C GLY A 53 -15.39 13.42 3.13
N ASN A 54 -15.00 14.65 3.47
CA ASN A 54 -13.64 15.01 3.85
C ASN A 54 -13.45 14.81 5.37
N ILE A 55 -12.64 13.82 5.74
CA ILE A 55 -12.43 13.39 7.12
C ILE A 55 -11.07 13.88 7.60
N SER A 56 -11.07 14.70 8.65
CA SER A 56 -9.85 15.14 9.32
C SER A 56 -9.26 13.99 10.12
N THR A 57 -7.95 13.76 10.00
CA THR A 57 -7.26 12.68 10.72
C THR A 57 -6.62 13.13 12.03
N GLY A 58 -6.46 14.45 12.22
CA GLY A 58 -5.67 15.01 13.32
C GLY A 58 -4.15 14.88 13.15
N ILE A 59 -3.67 14.19 12.11
CA ILE A 59 -2.24 14.04 11.80
C ILE A 59 -1.74 15.32 11.14
N ILE A 60 -0.61 15.83 11.64
CA ILE A 60 0.06 17.02 11.10
C ILE A 60 1.43 16.60 10.55
N MET A 61 1.68 16.95 9.29
CA MET A 61 2.96 16.76 8.62
C MET A 61 3.69 18.09 8.44
N ASN A 62 4.99 18.02 8.25
CA ASN A 62 5.90 19.17 8.25
C ASN A 62 6.21 19.70 6.84
N SER A 63 5.78 18.98 5.79
CA SER A 63 5.94 19.40 4.39
C SER A 63 4.91 18.73 3.48
N ASP A 64 4.68 19.30 2.29
CA ASP A 64 3.88 18.63 1.27
C ASP A 64 4.59 17.38 0.72
N GLN A 65 5.93 17.37 0.73
CA GLN A 65 6.74 16.21 0.36
C GLN A 65 6.44 15.02 1.27
N GLU A 66 6.38 15.24 2.59
CA GLU A 66 6.04 14.21 3.57
C GLU A 66 4.63 13.65 3.35
N VAL A 67 3.66 14.51 3.05
CA VAL A 67 2.30 14.06 2.69
C VAL A 67 2.31 13.19 1.43
N ARG A 68 3.10 13.56 0.42
CA ARG A 68 3.22 12.78 -0.82
C ARG A 68 3.89 11.43 -0.60
N GLN A 69 4.92 11.38 0.25
CA GLN A 69 5.58 10.13 0.65
C GLN A 69 4.62 9.22 1.43
N PHE A 70 3.85 9.78 2.37
CA PHE A 70 2.80 9.03 3.06
C PHE A 70 1.73 8.53 2.09
N ALA A 71 1.24 9.37 1.17
CA ALA A 71 0.24 8.96 0.19
C ALA A 71 0.74 7.82 -0.69
N ASP A 72 1.99 7.89 -1.14
CA ASP A 72 2.63 6.82 -1.93
C ASP A 72 2.68 5.50 -1.16
N PHE A 73 3.17 5.56 0.09
CA PHE A 73 3.15 4.42 1.01
C PHE A 73 1.73 3.89 1.24
N PHE A 74 0.78 4.78 1.48
CA PHE A 74 -0.60 4.44 1.79
C PHE A 74 -1.24 3.66 0.65
N TYR A 75 -1.12 4.13 -0.59
CA TYR A 75 -1.74 3.46 -1.74
C TYR A 75 -0.98 2.22 -2.21
N LYS A 76 0.36 2.23 -2.17
CA LYS A 76 1.16 1.13 -2.73
C LYS A 76 1.39 0.00 -1.72
N ARG A 77 1.57 0.32 -0.44
CA ARG A 77 2.00 -0.64 0.59
C ARG A 77 0.93 -0.91 1.65
N TYR A 78 0.16 0.09 2.07
CA TYR A 78 -0.72 -0.06 3.23
C TYR A 78 -2.17 -0.45 2.89
N TYR A 79 -2.88 0.31 2.05
CA TYR A 79 -4.33 0.17 1.85
C TYR A 79 -4.65 -0.90 0.80
N TYR A 80 -5.38 -1.94 1.20
CA TYR A 80 -5.67 -3.14 0.41
C TYR A 80 -7.13 -3.22 -0.09
N GLY A 81 -7.99 -2.30 0.33
CA GLY A 81 -9.40 -2.27 -0.03
C GLY A 81 -9.65 -1.83 -1.48
N CYS A 82 -10.90 -2.03 -1.93
CA CYS A 82 -11.40 -1.54 -3.21
C CYS A 82 -12.25 -0.28 -3.07
N SER A 83 -12.70 0.08 -1.86
CA SER A 83 -13.41 1.33 -1.60
C SER A 83 -12.48 2.53 -1.84
N PRO A 84 -12.88 3.51 -2.66
CA PRO A 84 -12.02 4.66 -2.96
C PRO A 84 -11.72 5.51 -1.72
N LEU A 85 -10.44 5.76 -1.50
CA LEU A 85 -9.94 6.72 -0.51
C LEU A 85 -9.04 7.74 -1.21
N THR A 86 -9.15 9.02 -0.86
CA THR A 86 -8.25 10.07 -1.38
C THR A 86 -7.56 10.80 -0.25
N VAL A 87 -6.25 10.68 -0.17
CA VAL A 87 -5.38 11.49 0.67
C VAL A 87 -5.41 12.94 0.19
N TYR A 88 -5.66 13.85 1.12
CA TYR A 88 -5.52 15.29 0.92
C TYR A 88 -4.78 15.91 2.13
N TYR A 89 -4.36 17.15 2.00
CA TYR A 89 -3.93 17.94 3.13
C TYR A 89 -4.56 19.33 3.11
N VAL A 90 -4.60 19.94 4.28
CA VAL A 90 -5.07 21.31 4.52
C VAL A 90 -3.93 22.14 5.09
N THR A 91 -3.77 23.34 4.55
CA THR A 91 -2.87 24.37 5.12
C THR A 91 -3.69 25.54 5.63
N TYR A 92 -3.17 26.19 6.67
CA TYR A 92 -3.80 27.35 7.30
C TYR A 92 -2.83 28.53 7.31
N SER A 93 -3.32 29.71 6.94
CA SER A 93 -2.50 30.94 6.89
C SER A 93 -1.90 31.34 8.25
N ASP A 94 -2.57 30.99 9.35
CA ASP A 94 -2.13 31.26 10.73
C ASP A 94 -1.22 30.16 11.30
N LYS A 95 -1.02 29.04 10.58
CA LYS A 95 -0.14 27.93 10.96
C LYS A 95 0.81 27.56 9.82
N PRO A 96 1.72 28.47 9.42
CA PRO A 96 2.64 28.21 8.33
C PRO A 96 3.51 26.99 8.64
N GLY A 97 3.72 26.14 7.62
CA GLY A 97 4.52 24.91 7.74
C GLY A 97 3.77 23.69 8.28
N GLN A 98 2.50 23.81 8.67
CA GLN A 98 1.68 22.66 9.07
C GLN A 98 0.80 22.17 7.92
N PHE A 99 0.89 20.87 7.65
CA PHE A 99 0.12 20.18 6.62
C PHE A 99 -0.82 19.18 7.31
N ALA A 100 -2.07 19.58 7.55
CA ALA A 100 -3.05 18.73 8.24
C ALA A 100 -3.59 17.67 7.28
N LEU A 101 -3.28 16.41 7.54
CA LEU A 101 -3.64 15.27 6.71
C LEU A 101 -5.14 14.96 6.83
N GLY A 102 -5.77 14.67 5.70
CA GLY A 102 -7.16 14.25 5.63
C GLY A 102 -7.38 13.12 4.64
N ILE A 103 -8.48 12.39 4.81
CA ILE A 103 -8.92 11.34 3.89
C ILE A 103 -10.32 11.70 3.40
N ARG A 104 -10.52 11.71 2.09
CA ARG A 104 -11.86 11.71 1.52
C ARG A 104 -12.31 10.27 1.30
N ALA A 105 -13.50 9.94 1.80
CA ALA A 105 -14.12 8.62 1.67
C ALA A 105 -15.62 8.73 1.43
N GLU A 106 -16.17 7.96 0.50
CA GLU A 106 -17.63 7.87 0.27
C GLU A 106 -18.29 6.78 1.15
N ALA A 107 -17.51 5.76 1.55
CA ALA A 107 -17.96 4.67 2.43
C ALA A 107 -16.85 4.33 3.45
N PRO A 108 -16.63 5.16 4.49
CA PRO A 108 -15.47 5.04 5.38
C PRO A 108 -15.44 3.71 6.15
N GLN A 109 -16.56 3.27 6.71
CA GLN A 109 -16.62 2.01 7.46
C GLN A 109 -16.38 0.80 6.56
N GLU A 110 -16.87 0.83 5.32
CA GLU A 110 -16.62 -0.24 4.36
C GLU A 110 -15.13 -0.30 3.98
N ALA A 111 -14.49 0.85 3.74
CA ALA A 111 -13.05 0.90 3.50
C ALA A 111 -12.24 0.32 4.67
N ALA A 112 -12.59 0.68 5.91
CA ALA A 112 -11.96 0.16 7.12
C ALA A 112 -12.20 -1.36 7.28
N ARG A 113 -13.42 -1.83 7.01
CA ARG A 113 -13.77 -3.26 7.06
C ARG A 113 -12.94 -4.07 6.07
N GLN A 114 -12.83 -3.61 4.83
CA GLN A 114 -12.03 -4.27 3.79
C GLN A 114 -10.56 -4.37 4.20
N GLN A 115 -9.98 -3.27 4.68
CA GLN A 115 -8.60 -3.26 5.17
C GLN A 115 -8.39 -4.25 6.32
N LYS A 116 -9.31 -4.25 7.30
CA LYS A 116 -9.27 -5.17 8.44
C LYS A 116 -9.37 -6.62 8.00
N THR A 117 -10.26 -6.96 7.06
CA THR A 117 -10.37 -8.31 6.49
C THR A 117 -9.04 -8.76 5.89
N VAL A 118 -8.37 -7.91 5.11
CA VAL A 118 -7.08 -8.26 4.50
C VAL A 118 -5.97 -8.42 5.55
N LYS A 119 -5.78 -7.42 6.44
CA LYS A 119 -4.75 -7.48 7.48
C LYS A 119 -4.93 -8.71 8.40
N ASN A 120 -6.16 -9.05 8.76
CA ASN A 120 -6.44 -10.24 9.58
C ASN A 120 -6.03 -11.53 8.87
N LYS A 121 -6.33 -11.67 7.57
CA LYS A 121 -5.94 -12.86 6.82
C LYS A 121 -4.42 -12.95 6.69
N PHE A 122 -3.74 -11.83 6.46
CA PHE A 122 -2.27 -11.81 6.42
C PHE A 122 -1.65 -12.20 7.76
N ALA A 123 -2.18 -11.70 8.88
CA ALA A 123 -1.72 -12.08 10.21
C ALA A 123 -1.96 -13.57 10.50
N GLU A 124 -3.10 -14.13 10.10
CA GLU A 124 -3.41 -15.56 10.21
C GLU A 124 -2.37 -16.41 9.47
N VAL A 125 -2.10 -16.09 8.20
CA VAL A 125 -1.11 -16.81 7.39
C VAL A 125 0.29 -16.66 8.01
N ALA A 126 0.70 -15.43 8.35
CA ALA A 126 2.02 -15.15 8.92
C ALA A 126 2.28 -15.84 10.27
N CYS A 127 1.25 -16.00 11.11
CA CYS A 127 1.33 -16.72 12.38
C CYS A 127 1.80 -18.17 12.19
N GLY A 128 1.35 -18.83 11.11
CA GLY A 128 1.78 -20.19 10.74
C GLY A 128 3.24 -20.30 10.29
N LEU A 129 3.93 -19.17 10.10
CA LEU A 129 5.28 -19.11 9.52
C LEU A 129 6.37 -18.72 10.54
N LEU A 130 6.01 -18.43 11.79
CA LEU A 130 6.93 -17.84 12.78
C LEU A 130 8.20 -18.66 13.05
N SER A 131 8.11 -19.99 12.98
CA SER A 131 9.24 -20.90 13.23
C SER A 131 10.09 -21.22 11.99
N LYS A 132 9.73 -20.68 10.82
CA LYS A 132 10.42 -20.96 9.55
C LYS A 132 11.59 -19.99 9.32
N THR A 133 12.58 -20.45 8.56
CA THR A 133 13.66 -19.61 8.02
C THR A 133 13.11 -18.56 7.06
N GLU A 134 13.90 -17.53 6.72
CA GLU A 134 13.48 -16.51 5.75
C GLU A 134 13.04 -17.12 4.41
N TYR A 135 13.85 -18.04 3.87
CA TYR A 135 13.50 -18.80 2.67
C TYR A 135 12.20 -19.59 2.85
N GLY A 136 12.06 -20.30 3.97
CA GLY A 136 10.86 -21.10 4.25
C GLY A 136 9.59 -20.25 4.36
N LYS A 137 9.68 -19.07 4.97
CA LYS A 137 8.59 -18.09 5.01
C LYS A 137 8.24 -17.61 3.60
N ALA A 138 9.24 -17.17 2.82
CA ALA A 138 9.02 -16.64 1.48
C ALA A 138 8.39 -17.70 0.56
N LEU A 139 8.87 -18.95 0.61
CA LEU A 139 8.35 -20.05 -0.19
C LEU A 139 6.90 -20.41 0.14
N GLU A 140 6.53 -20.47 1.41
CA GLU A 140 5.15 -20.74 1.82
C GLU A 140 4.21 -19.59 1.43
N ILE A 141 4.66 -18.34 1.53
CA ILE A 141 3.92 -17.17 1.05
C ILE A 141 3.74 -17.27 -0.47
N TYR A 142 4.80 -17.58 -1.21
CA TYR A 142 4.74 -17.81 -2.66
C TYR A 142 3.68 -18.85 -3.01
N GLN A 143 3.75 -20.03 -2.37
CA GLN A 143 2.84 -21.14 -2.63
C GLN A 143 1.40 -20.77 -2.30
N TRP A 144 1.17 -20.10 -1.17
CA TRP A 144 -0.14 -19.62 -0.77
C TRP A 144 -0.74 -18.68 -1.82
N VAL A 145 0.02 -17.70 -2.32
CA VAL A 145 -0.48 -16.79 -3.37
C VAL A 145 -0.69 -17.54 -4.70
N TYR A 146 0.20 -18.45 -5.07
CA TYR A 146 0.12 -19.23 -6.31
C TYR A 146 -1.14 -20.13 -6.36
N ASP A 147 -1.47 -20.79 -5.25
CA ASP A 147 -2.56 -21.75 -5.18
C ASP A 147 -3.96 -21.11 -5.03
N ASN A 148 -4.04 -19.92 -4.41
CA ASN A 148 -5.33 -19.32 -4.06
C ASN A 148 -5.90 -18.39 -5.14
N TYR A 149 -5.13 -18.01 -6.15
CA TYR A 149 -5.54 -17.01 -7.14
C TYR A 149 -5.23 -17.41 -8.57
N GLU A 150 -6.16 -17.09 -9.46
CA GLU A 150 -6.03 -17.19 -10.91
C GLU A 150 -5.82 -15.81 -11.56
N TYR A 151 -5.21 -15.78 -12.74
CA TYR A 151 -4.99 -14.52 -13.44
C TYR A 151 -6.29 -13.91 -13.98
N ASP A 152 -6.52 -12.63 -13.70
CA ASP A 152 -7.66 -11.87 -14.21
C ASP A 152 -7.32 -11.14 -15.51
N TYR A 153 -7.64 -11.76 -16.65
CA TYR A 153 -7.48 -11.17 -17.98
C TYR A 153 -8.42 -9.99 -18.28
N SER A 154 -9.44 -9.75 -17.44
CA SER A 154 -10.31 -8.57 -17.58
C SER A 154 -9.71 -7.31 -16.95
N TYR A 155 -8.67 -7.46 -16.13
CA TYR A 155 -8.00 -6.40 -15.36
C TYR A 155 -8.92 -5.63 -14.39
N ILE A 156 -10.08 -6.20 -14.05
CA ILE A 156 -11.05 -5.58 -13.13
C ILE A 156 -10.60 -5.76 -11.67
N ASN A 157 -10.06 -6.92 -11.33
CA ASN A 157 -9.63 -7.25 -9.96
C ASN A 157 -8.17 -6.87 -9.74
N ASN A 158 -7.93 -5.60 -9.38
CA ASN A 158 -6.57 -5.04 -9.27
C ASN A 158 -6.11 -4.74 -7.84
N ASN A 159 -6.90 -5.04 -6.82
CA ASN A 159 -6.55 -4.86 -5.40
C ASN A 159 -6.75 -6.15 -4.62
N VAL A 160 -6.08 -6.25 -3.47
CA VAL A 160 -6.05 -7.48 -2.67
C VAL A 160 -7.44 -7.86 -2.16
N TYR A 161 -8.25 -6.90 -1.69
CA TYR A 161 -9.59 -7.20 -1.21
C TYR A 161 -10.48 -7.81 -2.31
N SER A 162 -10.45 -7.25 -3.52
CA SER A 162 -11.18 -7.80 -4.67
C SER A 162 -10.69 -9.21 -5.03
N ALA A 163 -9.39 -9.48 -4.93
CA ALA A 163 -8.83 -10.81 -5.16
C ALA A 163 -9.39 -11.81 -4.14
N PHE A 164 -9.49 -11.43 -2.86
CA PHE A 164 -10.07 -12.28 -1.81
C PHE A 164 -11.55 -12.63 -2.07
N GLN A 165 -12.30 -11.74 -2.71
CA GLN A 165 -13.71 -11.98 -3.02
C GLN A 165 -13.91 -12.86 -4.26
N THR A 166 -13.02 -12.74 -5.26
CA THR A 166 -13.22 -13.36 -6.57
C THR A 166 -12.33 -14.57 -6.85
N GLY A 167 -11.25 -14.75 -6.07
CA GLY A 167 -10.20 -15.71 -6.36
C GLY A 167 -9.36 -15.36 -7.60
N LYS A 168 -9.45 -14.11 -8.10
CA LYS A 168 -8.78 -13.68 -9.33
C LYS A 168 -8.09 -12.35 -9.17
N THR A 169 -6.94 -12.17 -9.81
CA THR A 169 -6.28 -10.85 -9.87
C THR A 169 -5.26 -10.71 -11.00
N ALA A 170 -4.90 -9.47 -11.34
CA ALA A 170 -3.79 -9.15 -12.23
C ALA A 170 -2.46 -9.01 -11.45
N CYS A 171 -1.36 -8.69 -12.14
CA CYS A 171 -0.02 -8.58 -11.56
C CYS A 171 0.04 -7.68 -10.29
N ASN A 172 -0.73 -6.59 -10.26
CA ASN A 172 -0.78 -5.71 -9.08
C ASN A 172 -1.33 -6.43 -7.83
N GLY A 173 -2.37 -7.27 -7.95
CA GLY A 173 -2.89 -7.97 -6.77
C GLY A 173 -1.94 -9.06 -6.28
N TYR A 174 -1.33 -9.83 -7.20
CA TYR A 174 -0.30 -10.82 -6.85
C TYR A 174 0.85 -10.16 -6.08
N THR A 175 1.39 -9.08 -6.60
CA THR A 175 2.55 -8.40 -6.00
C THR A 175 2.24 -7.76 -4.67
N ARG A 176 1.03 -7.18 -4.52
CA ARG A 176 0.59 -6.60 -3.25
C ARG A 176 0.23 -7.65 -2.20
N MET A 177 -0.29 -8.81 -2.60
CA MET A 177 -0.50 -9.95 -1.68
C MET A 177 0.82 -10.51 -1.18
N PHE A 178 1.75 -10.79 -2.09
CA PHE A 178 3.07 -11.29 -1.73
C PHE A 178 3.81 -10.30 -0.81
N GLN A 179 3.83 -9.00 -1.15
CA GLN A 179 4.42 -7.97 -0.30
C GLN A 179 3.78 -7.87 1.08
N GLY A 180 2.45 -7.84 1.16
CA GLY A 180 1.73 -7.72 2.43
C GLY A 180 1.95 -8.92 3.36
N LEU A 181 1.96 -10.13 2.81
CA LEU A 181 2.28 -11.35 3.55
C LEU A 181 3.74 -11.39 4.02
N CYS A 182 4.69 -10.99 3.16
CA CYS A 182 6.09 -10.84 3.56
C CYS A 182 6.23 -9.88 4.73
N SER A 183 5.61 -8.71 4.65
CA SER A 183 5.63 -7.71 5.73
C SER A 183 5.06 -8.29 7.03
N ALA A 184 3.93 -8.98 6.97
CA ALA A 184 3.32 -9.63 8.13
C ALA A 184 4.20 -10.75 8.73
N ALA A 185 5.02 -11.41 7.91
CA ALA A 185 5.97 -12.45 8.35
C ALA A 185 7.35 -11.91 8.78
N GLY A 186 7.54 -10.58 8.75
CA GLY A 186 8.78 -9.91 9.09
C GLY A 186 9.87 -9.97 8.02
N LEU A 187 9.49 -10.18 6.75
CA LEU A 187 10.40 -10.17 5.60
C LEU A 187 10.39 -8.81 4.91
N THR A 188 11.57 -8.35 4.50
CA THR A 188 11.70 -7.14 3.68
C THR A 188 11.38 -7.48 2.23
N CYS A 189 10.34 -6.85 1.66
CA CYS A 189 9.84 -7.15 0.31
C CYS A 189 9.39 -5.90 -0.45
N GLU A 190 9.70 -5.86 -1.73
CA GLU A 190 9.41 -4.74 -2.61
C GLU A 190 8.71 -5.19 -3.88
N VAL A 191 7.87 -4.31 -4.41
CA VAL A 191 7.28 -4.45 -5.73
C VAL A 191 8.24 -3.82 -6.74
N VAL A 192 8.60 -4.58 -7.77
CA VAL A 192 9.37 -4.11 -8.92
C VAL A 192 8.39 -3.90 -10.06
N VAL A 193 8.51 -2.77 -10.76
CA VAL A 193 7.64 -2.41 -11.88
C VAL A 193 8.52 -2.10 -13.08
N ASP A 194 8.21 -2.72 -14.22
CA ASP A 194 8.81 -2.40 -15.51
C ASP A 194 7.75 -2.50 -16.61
N GLY A 195 7.64 -1.44 -17.43
CA GLY A 195 6.61 -1.31 -18.45
C GLY A 195 5.20 -1.46 -17.89
N ASN A 196 4.49 -2.50 -18.35
CA ASN A 196 3.12 -2.81 -17.95
C ASN A 196 3.03 -3.95 -16.92
N HIS A 197 4.16 -4.45 -16.40
CA HIS A 197 4.21 -5.61 -15.52
C HIS A 197 4.85 -5.27 -14.17
N ALA A 198 4.48 -6.06 -13.16
CA ALA A 198 4.98 -5.93 -11.81
C ALA A 198 5.24 -7.31 -11.20
N TRP A 199 6.33 -7.42 -10.45
CA TRP A 199 6.72 -8.62 -9.69
C TRP A 199 7.33 -8.19 -8.34
N ASN A 200 7.95 -9.12 -7.59
CA ASN A 200 8.56 -8.79 -6.31
C ASN A 200 10.04 -9.12 -6.23
N ARG A 201 10.72 -8.45 -5.29
CA ARG A 201 11.98 -8.93 -4.70
C ARG A 201 11.83 -8.99 -3.18
N VAL A 202 12.45 -10.00 -2.57
CA VAL A 202 12.43 -10.23 -1.11
C VAL A 202 13.86 -10.50 -0.62
N VAL A 203 14.20 -9.98 0.55
CA VAL A 203 15.49 -10.28 1.18
C VAL A 203 15.43 -11.68 1.80
N ILE A 204 16.33 -12.56 1.40
CA ILE A 204 16.52 -13.90 1.94
C ILE A 204 18.01 -14.10 2.21
N ASP A 205 18.37 -14.41 3.45
CA ASP A 205 19.74 -14.60 3.92
C ASP A 205 20.65 -13.41 3.56
N GLY A 206 20.10 -12.19 3.73
CA GLY A 206 20.79 -10.92 3.47
C GLY A 206 20.97 -10.56 1.99
N GLN A 207 20.33 -11.28 1.06
CA GLN A 207 20.42 -11.02 -0.38
C GLN A 207 19.04 -10.79 -0.99
N TRP A 208 18.93 -9.86 -1.93
CA TRP A 208 17.73 -9.68 -2.72
C TRP A 208 17.51 -10.88 -3.66
N ARG A 209 16.35 -11.51 -3.56
CA ARG A 209 15.89 -12.59 -4.43
C ARG A 209 14.60 -12.19 -5.13
N TYR A 210 14.54 -12.42 -6.43
CA TYR A 210 13.44 -12.01 -7.30
C TYR A 210 12.42 -13.14 -7.46
N VAL A 211 11.14 -12.77 -7.47
CA VAL A 211 10.04 -13.71 -7.59
C VAL A 211 8.90 -13.11 -8.40
N ASP A 212 8.36 -13.89 -9.35
CA ASP A 212 7.17 -13.53 -10.12
C ASP A 212 6.11 -14.62 -10.03
N VAL A 213 5.18 -14.45 -9.10
CA VAL A 213 4.04 -15.37 -8.91
C VAL A 213 3.13 -15.37 -10.12
N THR A 214 2.93 -14.21 -10.75
CA THR A 214 1.98 -14.03 -11.85
C THR A 214 2.41 -14.80 -13.07
N TRP A 215 3.65 -14.62 -13.53
CA TRP A 215 4.13 -15.30 -14.71
C TRP A 215 4.35 -16.79 -14.46
N ASN A 216 4.86 -17.17 -13.29
CA ASN A 216 4.95 -18.57 -12.90
C ASN A 216 3.57 -19.27 -12.97
N LYS A 217 2.51 -18.60 -12.49
CA LYS A 217 1.13 -19.10 -12.59
C LYS A 217 0.68 -19.27 -14.04
N ASN A 218 0.94 -18.27 -14.89
CA ASN A 218 0.53 -18.30 -16.29
C ASN A 218 1.20 -19.42 -17.10
N ILE A 219 2.47 -19.75 -16.80
CA ILE A 219 3.19 -20.84 -17.48
C ILE A 219 3.11 -22.18 -16.73
N SER A 220 2.53 -22.20 -15.52
CA SER A 220 2.50 -23.37 -14.63
C SER A 220 3.88 -23.96 -14.31
N GLU A 221 4.89 -23.10 -14.13
CA GLU A 221 6.26 -23.47 -13.76
C GLU A 221 6.82 -22.50 -12.71
N ASN A 222 7.79 -22.94 -11.90
CA ASN A 222 8.48 -22.08 -10.91
C ASN A 222 9.76 -21.45 -11.51
N ARG A 223 9.64 -20.82 -12.68
CA ARG A 223 10.80 -20.29 -13.43
C ARG A 223 11.47 -19.10 -12.74
N TRP A 224 10.67 -18.20 -12.17
CA TRP A 224 11.14 -17.00 -11.45
C TRP A 224 10.80 -17.12 -9.97
N LEU A 225 11.44 -18.07 -9.28
CA LEU A 225 11.24 -18.33 -7.85
C LEU A 225 12.55 -18.11 -7.08
N PHE A 226 12.67 -16.95 -6.44
CA PHE A 226 13.82 -16.51 -5.64
C PHE A 226 15.17 -16.54 -6.38
N VAL A 227 15.14 -16.14 -7.65
CA VAL A 227 16.31 -16.07 -8.51
C VAL A 227 17.14 -14.82 -8.23
N THR A 228 18.40 -14.81 -8.66
CA THR A 228 19.26 -13.61 -8.66
C THR A 228 18.76 -12.58 -9.67
N LYS A 229 19.27 -11.34 -9.57
CA LYS A 229 18.96 -10.30 -10.56
C LYS A 229 19.42 -10.72 -11.96
N GLU A 230 20.61 -11.31 -12.08
CA GLU A 230 21.17 -11.75 -13.35
C GLU A 230 20.37 -12.89 -14.00
N GLU A 231 19.76 -13.78 -13.19
CA GLU A 231 18.84 -14.81 -13.69
C GLU A 231 17.49 -14.23 -14.12
N MET A 232 16.96 -13.28 -13.34
CA MET A 232 15.74 -12.55 -13.67
C MET A 232 15.90 -11.84 -15.02
N ASP A 233 16.90 -10.98 -15.14
CA ASP A 233 17.14 -10.15 -16.33
C ASP A 233 17.40 -10.98 -17.61
N ARG A 234 17.89 -12.23 -17.48
CA ARG A 234 18.15 -13.11 -18.62
C ARG A 234 16.90 -13.65 -19.31
N SER A 235 15.78 -13.71 -18.62
CA SER A 235 14.59 -14.45 -19.08
C SER A 235 13.26 -13.74 -18.80
N HIS A 236 13.28 -12.71 -17.97
CA HIS A 236 12.11 -11.92 -17.60
C HIS A 236 12.08 -10.64 -18.43
N ASN A 237 11.30 -10.64 -19.51
CA ASN A 237 11.23 -9.53 -20.46
C ASN A 237 9.79 -8.99 -20.60
N PRO A 238 9.36 -8.11 -19.67
CA PRO A 238 7.99 -7.61 -19.64
C PRO A 238 7.66 -6.65 -20.79
N GLN A 239 8.66 -6.11 -21.49
CA GLN A 239 8.43 -5.20 -22.62
C GLN A 239 8.25 -5.93 -23.97
N GLY A 240 8.56 -7.23 -24.03
CA GLY A 240 8.57 -8.00 -25.27
C GLY A 240 9.68 -7.56 -26.20
N VAL A 241 10.65 -8.43 -26.45
CA VAL A 241 11.48 -8.37 -27.66
C VAL A 241 11.10 -9.57 -28.50
#